data_AF-A0A7T8KC91-F1
#
_entry.id   AF-A0A7T8KC91-F1
#
_cell.length_a   1.000
_cell.length_b   1.000
_cell.length_c   1.000
_cell.angle_alpha   90.00
_cell.angle_beta   90.00
_cell.angle_gamma   90.00
#
_symmetry.space_group_name_H-M   'P 1'
#
loop_
_entity.id
_entity.type
_entity.pdbx_description
1 polymer ?
#
loop_
_entity_poly.entity_id
_entity_poly.type
_entity_poly.pdbx_seq_one_letter_code
_entity_poly.pdbx_strand_id
1 'polypeptide(L)' 'PASVAPYIWPDDITKWPICRKKTELENLDQSGHAAEHMICEIIGHPCCIGVRGHCQITTREYCKFVSGTFHEEAALCSQ' A
#
# COMPACT_ATOMS: atom_id res chain seq x y z
N PRO A 1 10.11 12.94 31.90
CA PRO A 1 9.57 13.45 30.62
C PRO A 1 8.07 13.18 30.54
N ALA A 2 7.27 14.16 30.13
CA ALA A 2 5.83 13.93 29.96
C ALA A 2 5.62 12.94 28.80
N SER A 3 4.91 11.85 29.06
CA SER A 3 4.55 10.87 28.04
C SER A 3 3.63 11.56 27.03
N VAL A 4 4.13 11.80 25.82
CA VAL A 4 3.28 12.21 24.71
C VAL A 4 2.39 11.03 24.39
N ALA A 5 1.08 11.26 24.31
CA ALA A 5 0.14 10.21 23.93
C ALA A 5 0.54 9.67 22.54
N PRO A 6 0.50 8.34 22.33
CA PRO A 6 0.86 7.76 21.04
C PRO A 6 -0.07 8.30 19.94
N TYR A 7 0.47 8.41 18.74
CA TYR A 7 -0.32 8.79 17.58
C TYR A 7 -1.26 7.63 17.21
N ILE A 8 -2.54 7.79 17.52
CA ILE A 8 -3.58 6.78 17.27
C ILE A 8 -4.16 7.01 15.89
N TRP A 9 -4.10 5.98 15.05
CA TRP A 9 -4.70 6.01 13.73
C TRP A 9 -6.21 5.75 13.84
N PRO A 10 -7.03 6.32 12.94
CA PRO A 10 -8.46 6.04 12.93
C PRO A 10 -8.71 4.55 12.67
N ASP A 11 -9.77 3.99 13.27
CA ASP A 11 -10.17 2.59 13.04
C ASP A 11 -10.54 2.32 11.58
N ASP A 12 -10.92 3.36 10.85
CA ASP A 12 -11.18 3.30 9.42
C ASP A 12 -9.85 3.25 8.64
N ILE A 13 -9.45 2.04 8.24
CA ILE A 13 -8.22 1.76 7.51
C ILE A 13 -8.11 2.51 6.17
N THR A 14 -9.22 3.01 5.63
CA THR A 14 -9.19 3.81 4.39
C THR A 14 -8.64 5.22 4.61
N LYS A 15 -8.59 5.68 5.86
CA LYS A 15 -8.03 6.98 6.25
C LYS A 15 -6.54 6.91 6.57
N TRP A 16 -5.94 5.73 6.45
CA TRP A 16 -4.52 5.51 6.73
C TRP A 16 -3.67 6.12 5.61
N PRO A 17 -2.52 6.75 5.92
CA PRO A 17 -1.60 7.19 4.89
C PRO A 17 -1.13 6.00 4.04
N ILE A 18 -1.11 6.21 2.72
CA ILE A 18 -0.66 5.22 1.75
C ILE A 18 0.86 5.09 1.84
N CYS A 19 1.36 3.85 1.91
CA CYS A 19 2.79 3.57 1.84
C CYS A 19 3.38 4.10 0.53
N ARG A 20 4.51 4.80 0.61
CA ARG A 20 5.13 5.44 -0.55
C ARG A 20 6.22 4.57 -1.14
N LYS A 21 6.31 4.56 -2.47
CA LYS A 21 7.42 3.94 -3.17
C LYS A 21 8.70 4.74 -2.90
N LYS A 22 9.82 4.04 -2.69
CA LYS A 22 11.13 4.64 -2.45
C LYS A 22 11.51 5.73 -3.46
N THR A 23 11.12 5.59 -4.73
CA THR A 23 11.40 6.54 -5.82
C THR A 23 10.63 7.87 -5.71
N GLU A 24 9.47 7.88 -5.05
CA GLU A 24 8.69 9.12 -4.85
C GLU A 24 9.25 10.01 -3.74
N LEU A 25 10.08 9.44 -2.85
CA LEU A 25 10.76 10.19 -1.79
C LEU A 25 11.86 11.11 -2.34
N GLU A 26 12.44 10.78 -3.49
CA GLU A 26 13.49 11.60 -4.13
C GLU A 26 12.94 12.94 -4.68
N ASN A 27 11.61 13.06 -4.85
CA ASN A 27 10.95 14.23 -5.43
C ASN A 27 10.14 15.05 -4.41
N LEU A 28 10.06 14.64 -3.14
CA LEU A 28 9.21 15.28 -2.14
C LEU A 28 10.04 15.84 -1.00
N ASP A 29 10.33 17.13 -1.15
CA ASP A 29 10.76 18.04 -0.10
C ASP A 29 9.82 17.92 1.12
N GLN A 30 10.40 17.48 2.25
CA GLN A 30 10.11 17.77 3.67
C GLN A 30 8.65 18.02 4.14
N SER A 31 7.63 17.59 3.42
CA SER A 31 6.22 17.80 3.76
C SER A 31 5.63 16.55 4.40
N GLY A 32 5.93 16.41 5.68
CA GLY A 32 5.26 15.46 6.57
C GLY A 32 6.06 14.19 6.76
N HIS A 33 6.31 13.90 8.04
CA HIS A 33 6.85 12.68 8.63
C HIS A 33 6.24 11.37 8.04
N ALA A 34 6.51 11.06 6.78
CA ALA A 34 6.46 9.69 6.30
C ALA A 34 7.57 8.99 7.08
N ALA A 35 7.21 8.38 8.20
CA ALA A 35 8.17 7.70 9.03
C ALA A 35 8.88 6.65 8.16
N GLU A 36 10.20 6.51 8.29
CA GLU A 36 11.01 5.65 7.41
C GLU A 36 10.44 4.23 7.26
N HIS A 37 9.71 3.76 8.29
CA HIS A 37 8.99 2.50 8.34
C HIS A 37 7.71 2.41 7.48
N MET A 38 7.36 3.47 6.76
CA MET A 38 6.25 3.58 5.80
C MET A 38 6.74 3.59 4.34
N ILE A 39 8.03 3.33 4.13
CA ILE A 39 8.66 3.16 2.81
C ILE A 39 8.70 1.67 2.50
N CYS A 40 8.17 1.28 1.35
CA CYS A 40 8.14 -0.11 0.94
C CYS A 40 8.43 -0.27 -0.55
N GLU A 41 8.89 -1.46 -0.92
CA GLU A 41 8.97 -1.87 -2.31
C GLU A 41 7.65 -2.52 -2.73
N ILE A 42 7.00 -1.94 -3.75
CA ILE A 42 5.79 -2.51 -4.33
C ILE A 42 6.19 -3.67 -5.22
N ILE A 43 5.96 -4.89 -4.75
CA ILE A 43 6.27 -6.14 -5.47
C ILE A 43 5.06 -6.72 -6.23
N GLY A 44 3.86 -6.18 -6.02
CA GLY A 44 2.63 -6.66 -6.65
C GLY A 44 1.43 -5.79 -6.33
N HIS A 45 0.34 -6.04 -7.04
CA HIS A 45 -0.91 -5.30 -6.92
C HIS A 45 -2.07 -6.27 -6.69
N PRO A 46 -3.20 -5.81 -6.11
CA PRO A 46 -4.40 -6.63 -6.01
C PRO A 46 -4.87 -7.13 -7.38
N CYS A 47 -5.11 -8.43 -7.47
CA CYS A 47 -5.78 -9.09 -8.58
C CYS A 47 -7.00 -9.83 -8.05
N CYS A 48 -8.17 -9.50 -8.56
CA CYS A 48 -9.42 -10.16 -8.18
C CYS A 48 -9.81 -11.21 -9.23
N ILE A 49 -10.00 -12.46 -8.79
CA ILE A 49 -10.19 -13.63 -9.65
C ILE A 49 -11.61 -14.18 -9.48
N GLY A 50 -12.32 -14.29 -10.59
CA GLY A 50 -13.66 -14.89 -10.66
C GLY A 50 -14.77 -14.08 -9.99
N VAL A 51 -16.02 -14.52 -10.16
CA VAL A 51 -17.22 -13.81 -9.67
C VAL A 51 -17.38 -13.81 -8.16
N ARG A 52 -16.70 -14.74 -7.44
CA ARG A 52 -16.71 -14.79 -5.98
C ARG A 52 -15.74 -13.77 -5.34
N GLY A 53 -14.99 -13.01 -6.15
CA GLY A 53 -14.25 -11.83 -5.70
C GLY A 53 -13.07 -12.13 -4.77
N HIS A 54 -12.36 -13.25 -4.98
CA HIS A 54 -11.13 -13.46 -4.23
C HIS A 54 -10.04 -12.55 -4.79
N CYS A 55 -9.56 -11.61 -3.97
CA CYS A 55 -8.50 -10.70 -4.34
C CYS A 55 -7.21 -11.08 -3.60
N GLN A 56 -6.10 -11.14 -4.34
CA GLN A 56 -4.77 -11.41 -3.80
C GLN A 56 -3.72 -10.47 -4.40
N ILE A 57 -2.66 -10.19 -3.66
CA ILE A 57 -1.53 -9.39 -4.17
C ILE A 57 -0.67 -10.28 -5.08
N THR A 58 -0.51 -9.90 -6.33
CA THR A 58 0.22 -10.68 -7.33
C THR A 58 0.79 -9.78 -8.44
N THR A 59 1.57 -10.35 -9.35
CA THR A 59 2.10 -9.60 -10.50
C THR A 59 1.07 -9.48 -11.62
N ARG A 60 1.28 -8.53 -12.52
CA ARG A 60 0.42 -8.33 -13.69
C ARG A 60 0.37 -9.58 -14.57
N GLU A 61 1.50 -10.24 -14.75
CA GLU A 61 1.65 -11.42 -15.60
C GLU A 61 0.81 -12.58 -15.06
N TYR A 62 0.89 -12.83 -13.76
CA TYR A 62 0.07 -13.86 -13.11
C TYR A 62 -1.42 -13.51 -13.16
N CYS A 63 -1.78 -12.25 -12.88
CA CYS A 63 -3.18 -11.81 -12.92
C CYS A 63 -3.80 -12.00 -14.32
N LYS A 64 -3.03 -11.68 -15.37
CA LYS A 64 -3.42 -11.91 -16.76
C LYS A 64 -3.56 -13.41 -17.06
N PHE A 65 -2.64 -14.23 -16.55
CA PHE A 65 -2.67 -15.69 -16.74
C PHE A 65 -3.95 -16.31 -16.16
N VAL A 66 -4.38 -15.89 -14.98
CA VAL A 66 -5.61 -16.39 -14.32
C VAL A 66 -6.89 -15.67 -14.77
N SER A 67 -6.81 -14.80 -15.78
CA SER A 67 -7.94 -14.00 -16.27
C SER A 67 -8.64 -13.19 -15.16
N GLY A 68 -7.86 -12.64 -14.23
CA GLY A 68 -8.34 -11.76 -13.17
C GLY A 68 -8.42 -10.30 -13.59
N THR A 69 -8.99 -9.46 -12.72
CA THR A 69 -8.99 -8.00 -12.84
C THR A 69 -7.82 -7.45 -12.04
N PHE A 70 -6.87 -6.81 -12.73
CA PHE A 70 -5.68 -6.21 -12.12
C PHE A 70 -5.95 -4.76 -11.73
N HIS A 71 -5.65 -4.39 -10.48
CA HIS A 71 -5.86 -3.05 -9.94
C HIS A 71 -4.53 -2.30 -9.82
N GLU A 72 -4.18 -1.52 -10.84
CA GLU A 72 -2.92 -0.76 -10.91
C GLU A 72 -2.86 0.36 -9.88
N GLU A 73 -4.02 0.92 -9.56
CA GLU A 73 -4.22 2.04 -8.64
C GLU A 73 -4.01 1.66 -7.17
N ALA A 74 -4.01 0.36 -6.85
CA ALA A 74 -3.92 -0.14 -5.48
C ALA A 74 -2.66 -0.98 -5.29
N ALA A 75 -2.01 -0.80 -4.15
CA ALA A 75 -0.91 -1.65 -3.71
C ALA A 75 -0.97 -1.78 -2.19
N LEU A 76 -0.74 -2.99 -1.70
CA LEU A 76 -0.47 -3.24 -0.29
C LEU A 76 0.97 -3.71 -0.18
N CYS A 77 1.70 -3.11 0.73
CA CYS A 77 3.00 -3.58 1.14
C CYS A 77 2.98 -3.69 2.65
N SER A 78 3.46 -4.82 3.15
CA SER A 78 3.68 -4.99 4.59
C SER A 78 5.05 -4.43 4.95
N GLN A 79 5.11 -3.83 6.13
CA GLN A 79 6.36 -3.60 6.86
C GLN A 79 7.09 -4.93 7.10
#